data_AF-A0AA37NZL7-F1
#
_entry.id   AF-A0AA37NZL7-F1
#
_cell.length_a   1.000
_cell.length_b   1.000
_cell.length_c   1.000
_cell.angle_alpha   90.00
_cell.angle_beta   90.00
_cell.angle_gamma   90.00
#
_symmetry.space_group_name_H-M   'P 1'
#
loop_
_entity.id
_entity.type
_entity.pdbx_description
1 polymer ?
#
loop_
_entity_poly.entity_id
_entity_poly.type
_entity_poly.pdbx_seq_one_letter_code
_entity_poly.pdbx_strand_id
1 'polypeptide(L)'
;MGMGEWIYNNEVVRGHSIYPVCHSTLNAVSRRDYGNTYSFRPDIECLDMDTYEKNVLRKGQPDCTVDAVIGISTYENNRVSSPRLLLVELRMDYDNIKNLSKTAMENKVIYTKKLLGRKVAIELKSIFLFKEKLASQAKSWFNRQSRTGGELNNCRACSVSEFHNIIKSPSDFPYTPIHSEENIRTDLKKHENTADWKLFLGQIKYWREIAEKYRYSNKSEFEHISNVIKTIWEEFKKKNYSFSDDELLEIWCEEEKINLL
;
A
#
# COMPACT_ATOMS: atom_id res chain seq x y z
N MET A 1 9.91 16.30 -1.17
CA MET A 1 9.25 15.04 -0.76
C MET A 1 8.35 14.64 -1.92
N GLY A 2 8.61 13.49 -2.53
CA GLY A 2 7.71 12.97 -3.57
C GLY A 2 6.35 12.70 -2.95
N MET A 3 5.27 12.91 -3.70
CA MET A 3 3.97 12.40 -3.25
C MET A 3 4.03 10.88 -3.36
N GLY A 4 3.96 10.17 -2.22
CA GLY A 4 3.93 8.71 -2.22
C GLY A 4 2.80 8.14 -3.08
N GLU A 5 3.04 6.97 -3.66
CA GLU A 5 2.13 6.32 -4.63
C GLU A 5 1.03 5.55 -3.90
N TRP A 6 -0.17 5.44 -4.49
CA TRP A 6 -1.23 4.61 -3.93
C TRP A 6 -1.15 3.19 -4.46
N ILE A 7 -1.04 2.23 -3.55
CA ILE A 7 -1.16 0.80 -3.84
C ILE A 7 -2.45 0.24 -3.25
N TYR A 8 -3.07 -0.75 -3.89
CA TYR A 8 -4.15 -1.48 -3.24
C TYR A 8 -3.60 -2.31 -2.06
N ASN A 9 -4.41 -2.44 -1.01
CA ASN A 9 -4.08 -3.20 0.20
C ASN A 9 -5.32 -3.96 0.69
N ASN A 10 -5.43 -5.23 0.31
CA ASN A 10 -6.59 -6.07 0.61
C ASN A 10 -6.75 -6.33 2.12
N GLU A 11 -5.67 -6.31 2.91
CA GLU A 11 -5.75 -6.52 4.37
C GLU A 11 -6.63 -5.46 5.06
N VAL A 12 -6.65 -4.23 4.52
CA VAL A 12 -7.50 -3.15 5.04
C VAL A 12 -8.98 -3.47 4.87
N VAL A 13 -9.35 -4.07 3.73
CA VAL A 13 -10.73 -4.44 3.42
C VAL A 13 -11.14 -5.70 4.18
N ARG A 14 -10.27 -6.72 4.20
CA ARG A 14 -10.47 -7.98 4.96
C ARG A 14 -10.67 -7.74 6.44
N GLY A 15 -9.97 -6.76 7.01
CA GLY A 15 -10.09 -6.38 8.42
C GLY A 15 -11.38 -5.63 8.78
N HIS A 16 -12.19 -5.22 7.80
CA HIS A 16 -13.43 -4.47 8.07
C HIS A 16 -14.58 -5.39 8.48
N SER A 17 -15.40 -4.97 9.46
CA SER A 17 -16.43 -5.83 10.07
C SER A 17 -17.55 -6.27 9.12
N ILE A 18 -17.75 -5.56 8.00
CA ILE A 18 -18.78 -5.89 7.00
C ILE A 18 -18.26 -6.79 5.88
N TYR A 19 -16.94 -7.04 5.83
CA TYR A 19 -16.30 -7.88 4.81
C TYR A 19 -16.97 -9.26 4.65
N PRO A 20 -17.29 -10.00 5.72
CA PRO A 20 -17.92 -11.32 5.56
C PRO A 20 -19.27 -11.32 4.82
N VAL A 21 -19.95 -10.17 4.77
CA VAL A 21 -21.31 -10.06 4.22
C VAL A 21 -21.32 -9.54 2.79
N CYS A 22 -20.33 -8.74 2.40
CA CYS A 22 -20.30 -8.07 1.11
C CYS A 22 -18.93 -8.07 0.42
N HIS A 23 -18.02 -8.98 0.78
CA HIS A 23 -16.77 -9.13 0.04
C HIS A 23 -17.04 -9.44 -1.44
N SER A 24 -16.24 -8.85 -2.32
CA SER A 24 -16.18 -9.14 -3.74
C SER A 24 -14.81 -8.72 -4.29
N THR A 25 -14.66 -8.75 -5.61
CA THR A 25 -13.55 -8.07 -6.30
C THR A 25 -14.10 -6.89 -7.08
N LEU A 26 -13.31 -5.83 -7.23
CA LEU A 26 -13.72 -4.66 -8.01
C LEU A 26 -14.07 -5.06 -9.46
N ASN A 27 -13.35 -6.04 -10.00
CA ASN A 27 -13.61 -6.61 -11.31
C ASN A 27 -14.95 -7.36 -11.38
N ALA A 28 -15.34 -8.09 -10.33
CA ALA A 28 -16.64 -8.77 -10.27
C ALA A 28 -17.81 -7.76 -10.19
N VAL A 29 -17.67 -6.71 -9.38
CA VAL A 29 -18.64 -5.60 -9.31
C VAL A 29 -18.81 -4.97 -10.69
N SER A 30 -17.69 -4.60 -11.35
CA SER A 30 -17.77 -4.03 -12.70
C SER A 30 -18.39 -4.98 -13.73
N ARG A 31 -18.10 -6.28 -13.67
CA ARG A 31 -18.67 -7.25 -14.62
C ARG A 31 -20.16 -7.43 -14.46
N ARG A 32 -20.66 -7.40 -13.21
CA ARG A 32 -22.09 -7.46 -12.92
C ARG A 32 -22.84 -6.30 -13.59
N ASP A 33 -22.29 -5.09 -13.49
CA ASP A 33 -23.01 -3.87 -13.87
C ASP A 33 -22.76 -3.46 -15.33
N TYR A 34 -21.61 -3.84 -15.90
CA TYR A 34 -21.17 -3.38 -17.24
C TYR A 34 -20.71 -4.51 -18.19
N GLY A 35 -20.84 -5.78 -17.78
CA GLY A 35 -20.34 -6.92 -18.53
C GLY A 35 -18.82 -6.92 -18.68
N ASN A 36 -18.31 -7.49 -19.77
CA ASN A 36 -16.86 -7.58 -20.03
C ASN A 36 -16.27 -6.33 -20.71
N THR A 37 -16.99 -5.20 -20.70
CA THR A 37 -16.58 -3.96 -21.38
C THR A 37 -15.38 -3.31 -20.69
N TYR A 38 -15.32 -3.40 -19.36
CA TYR A 38 -14.27 -2.84 -18.54
C TYR A 38 -13.63 -3.96 -17.73
N SER A 39 -12.30 -3.90 -17.58
CA SER A 39 -11.55 -4.87 -16.81
C SER A 39 -10.75 -4.14 -15.75
N PHE A 40 -10.88 -4.59 -14.50
CA PHE A 40 -10.01 -4.20 -13.41
C PHE A 40 -9.03 -5.33 -13.10
N ARG A 41 -7.98 -5.04 -12.33
CA ARG A 41 -7.11 -6.12 -11.83
C ARG A 41 -7.96 -7.07 -10.97
N PRO A 42 -7.89 -8.40 -11.20
CA PRO A 42 -8.79 -9.36 -10.57
C PRO A 42 -8.50 -9.58 -9.07
N ASP A 43 -7.35 -9.14 -8.60
CA ASP A 43 -6.85 -9.26 -7.23
C ASP A 43 -7.22 -8.07 -6.33
N ILE A 44 -7.84 -7.01 -6.87
CA ILE A 44 -8.34 -5.90 -6.06
C ILE A 44 -9.65 -6.35 -5.39
N GLU A 45 -9.57 -6.64 -4.10
CA GLU A 45 -10.73 -6.96 -3.26
C GLU A 45 -11.46 -5.68 -2.86
N CYS A 46 -12.78 -5.81 -2.69
CA CYS A 46 -13.63 -4.69 -2.29
C CYS A 46 -14.78 -5.13 -1.38
N LEU A 47 -15.37 -4.14 -0.71
CA LEU A 47 -16.71 -4.22 -0.15
C LEU A 47 -17.68 -3.78 -1.25
N ASP A 48 -18.54 -4.68 -1.70
CA ASP A 48 -19.60 -4.43 -2.67
C ASP A 48 -20.81 -3.85 -1.94
N MET A 49 -20.97 -2.53 -2.02
CA MET A 49 -21.95 -1.84 -1.18
C MET A 49 -23.38 -2.11 -1.64
N ASP A 50 -23.61 -2.36 -2.93
CA ASP A 50 -24.92 -2.80 -3.43
C ASP A 50 -25.35 -4.12 -2.77
N THR A 51 -24.42 -5.06 -2.64
CA THR A 51 -24.67 -6.34 -1.95
C THR A 51 -24.94 -6.11 -0.46
N TYR A 52 -24.20 -5.20 0.17
CA TYR A 52 -24.44 -4.84 1.57
C TYR A 52 -25.83 -4.20 1.78
N GLU A 53 -26.21 -3.24 0.94
CA GLU A 53 -27.52 -2.61 0.96
C GLU A 53 -28.65 -3.63 0.82
N LYS A 54 -28.54 -4.53 -0.18
CA LYS A 54 -29.57 -5.54 -0.46
C LYS A 54 -29.74 -6.55 0.66
N ASN A 55 -28.64 -6.97 1.29
CA ASN A 55 -28.64 -8.09 2.24
C ASN A 55 -28.73 -7.67 3.70
N VAL A 56 -28.30 -6.45 4.04
CA VAL A 56 -28.17 -5.99 5.43
C VAL A 56 -29.10 -4.83 5.74
N LEU A 57 -29.25 -3.87 4.84
CA LEU A 57 -30.13 -2.73 5.08
C LEU A 57 -31.59 -3.12 4.84
N ARG A 58 -32.50 -2.60 5.68
CA ARG A 58 -33.93 -2.91 5.59
C ARG A 58 -34.54 -2.29 4.32
N LYS A 59 -35.42 -3.05 3.65
CA LYS A 59 -36.27 -2.54 2.56
C LYS A 59 -37.01 -1.27 3.01
N GLY A 60 -36.68 -0.11 2.43
CA GLY A 60 -37.37 1.15 2.70
C GLY A 60 -36.48 2.39 2.77
N GLN A 61 -35.15 2.24 2.87
CA GLN A 61 -34.20 3.33 2.69
C GLN A 61 -33.11 2.87 1.72
N PRO A 62 -33.23 3.16 0.40
CA PRO A 62 -32.09 3.06 -0.48
C PRO A 62 -31.12 4.15 -0.03
N ASP A 63 -30.20 3.79 0.85
CA ASP A 63 -29.02 4.63 1.05
C ASP A 63 -28.34 4.68 -0.31
N CYS A 64 -28.12 5.88 -0.85
CA CYS A 64 -27.28 5.98 -2.03
C CYS A 64 -25.86 5.73 -1.54
N THR A 65 -25.29 4.53 -1.69
CA THR A 65 -23.86 4.30 -1.44
C THR A 65 -23.04 4.32 -2.73
N VAL A 66 -21.72 4.30 -2.63
CA VAL A 66 -20.86 4.05 -3.79
C VAL A 66 -20.83 2.57 -4.12
N ASP A 67 -20.61 2.19 -5.38
CA ASP A 67 -20.69 0.78 -5.77
C ASP A 67 -19.64 -0.13 -5.08
N ALA A 68 -18.43 0.38 -4.84
CA ALA A 68 -17.36 -0.38 -4.20
C ALA A 68 -16.49 0.44 -3.23
N VAL A 69 -15.96 -0.24 -2.21
CA VAL A 69 -14.92 0.30 -1.32
C VAL A 69 -13.70 -0.61 -1.34
N ILE A 70 -12.54 -0.08 -1.72
CA ILE A 70 -11.27 -0.83 -1.76
C ILE A 70 -10.33 -0.38 -0.64
N GLY A 71 -9.30 -1.18 -0.37
CA GLY A 71 -8.25 -0.84 0.57
C GLY A 71 -7.06 -0.26 -0.16
N ILE A 72 -6.49 0.82 0.36
CA ILE A 72 -5.27 1.42 -0.18
C ILE A 72 -4.25 1.68 0.91
N SER A 73 -3.00 1.86 0.50
CA SER A 73 -1.91 2.35 1.33
C SER A 73 -1.00 3.25 0.51
N THR A 74 -0.22 4.07 1.18
CA THR A 74 0.81 4.90 0.55
C THR A 74 2.12 4.14 0.52
N TYR A 75 2.71 4.00 -0.66
CA TYR A 75 4.04 3.44 -0.86
C TYR A 75 5.07 4.55 -1.11
N GLU A 76 6.15 4.55 -0.33
CA GLU A 76 7.29 5.45 -0.52
C GLU A 76 8.56 4.81 0.04
N ASN A 77 9.67 4.81 -0.72
CA ASN A 77 10.99 4.35 -0.26
C ASN A 77 10.98 2.96 0.41
N ASN A 78 10.35 1.97 -0.24
CA ASN A 78 10.14 0.60 0.28
C ASN A 78 9.22 0.48 1.49
N ARG A 79 8.51 1.55 1.87
CA ARG A 79 7.62 1.56 3.03
C ARG A 79 6.18 1.63 2.57
N VAL A 80 5.37 0.74 3.11
CA VAL A 80 3.91 0.82 3.04
C VAL A 80 3.41 1.48 4.32
N SER A 81 2.63 2.55 4.18
CA SER A 81 2.10 3.32 5.30
C SER A 81 0.67 3.79 5.06
N SER A 82 0.06 4.36 6.08
CA SER A 82 -1.27 5.00 6.00
C SER A 82 -2.36 4.09 5.41
N PRO A 83 -2.58 2.87 5.94
CA PRO A 83 -3.64 1.99 5.48
C PRO A 83 -5.02 2.62 5.70
N ARG A 84 -5.86 2.60 4.66
CA ARG A 84 -7.19 3.25 4.68
C ARG A 84 -8.08 2.76 3.55
N LEU A 85 -9.38 3.02 3.69
CA LEU A 85 -10.40 2.68 2.70
C LEU A 85 -10.53 3.78 1.65
N LEU A 86 -10.77 3.41 0.40
CA LEU A 86 -11.05 4.30 -0.73
C LEU A 86 -12.42 3.98 -1.31
N LEU A 87 -13.25 5.00 -1.44
CA LEU A 87 -14.58 4.90 -2.04
C LEU A 87 -14.45 5.00 -3.57
N VAL A 88 -15.08 4.06 -4.28
CA VAL A 88 -15.06 3.96 -5.73
C VAL A 88 -16.49 3.83 -6.24
N GLU A 89 -16.93 4.84 -6.97
CA GLU A 89 -18.19 4.84 -7.71
C GLU A 89 -17.94 4.53 -9.18
N LEU A 90 -18.72 3.62 -9.73
CA LEU A 90 -18.75 3.22 -11.10
C LEU A 90 -19.86 3.99 -11.87
N ARG A 91 -19.48 4.78 -12.89
CA ARG A 91 -20.37 5.57 -13.77
C ARG A 91 -20.03 5.38 -15.25
N MET A 92 -19.67 4.16 -15.63
CA MET A 92 -19.21 3.86 -17.00
C MET A 92 -20.33 3.75 -18.03
N ASP A 93 -21.60 3.69 -17.61
CA ASP A 93 -22.78 3.68 -18.48
C ASP A 93 -23.25 5.08 -18.89
N TYR A 94 -22.99 6.11 -18.08
CA TYR A 94 -23.41 7.49 -18.34
C TYR A 94 -23.14 7.95 -19.76
N ASP A 95 -24.15 8.46 -20.48
CA ASP A 95 -23.97 8.99 -21.85
C ASP A 95 -23.87 10.52 -21.90
N ASN A 96 -24.35 11.20 -20.87
CA ASN A 96 -24.37 12.67 -20.82
C ASN A 96 -24.01 13.20 -19.43
N ILE A 97 -22.86 13.86 -19.34
CA ILE A 97 -22.34 14.48 -18.10
C ILE A 97 -23.28 15.57 -17.55
N LYS A 98 -24.13 16.18 -18.39
CA LYS A 98 -25.11 17.18 -17.93
C LYS A 98 -26.16 16.59 -16.97
N ASN A 99 -26.36 15.28 -16.97
CA ASN A 99 -27.31 14.60 -16.10
C ASN A 99 -26.72 14.28 -14.71
N LEU A 100 -25.47 14.64 -14.45
CA LEU A 100 -24.89 14.50 -13.12
C LEU A 100 -25.55 15.48 -12.14
N SER A 101 -25.93 14.96 -10.97
CA SER A 101 -26.43 15.74 -9.85
C SER A 101 -25.35 15.83 -8.77
N LYS A 102 -24.97 17.04 -8.38
CA LYS A 102 -24.02 17.28 -7.28
C LYS A 102 -24.49 16.56 -6.02
N THR A 103 -25.72 16.81 -5.59
CA THR A 103 -26.30 16.23 -4.38
C THR A 103 -26.30 14.70 -4.43
N ALA A 104 -26.59 14.09 -5.58
CA ALA A 104 -26.57 12.64 -5.71
C ALA A 104 -25.15 12.06 -5.52
N MET A 105 -24.13 12.70 -6.09
CA MET A 105 -22.73 12.26 -5.93
C MET A 105 -22.25 12.44 -4.48
N GLU A 106 -22.59 13.56 -3.84
CA GLU A 106 -22.20 13.83 -2.46
C GLU A 106 -22.87 12.86 -1.48
N ASN A 107 -24.17 12.61 -1.67
CA ASN A 107 -24.91 11.66 -0.86
C ASN A 107 -24.28 10.26 -0.91
N LYS A 108 -23.82 9.82 -2.09
CA LYS A 108 -23.09 8.55 -2.24
C LYS A 108 -21.88 8.41 -1.32
N VAL A 109 -21.08 9.46 -1.28
CA VAL A 109 -19.89 9.50 -0.41
C VAL A 109 -20.27 9.59 1.06
N ILE A 110 -21.20 10.49 1.41
CA ILE A 110 -21.62 10.75 2.79
C ILE A 110 -22.22 9.50 3.43
N TYR A 111 -23.16 8.84 2.75
CA TYR A 111 -23.83 7.66 3.29
C TYR A 111 -22.87 6.47 3.40
N THR A 112 -22.00 6.27 2.42
CA THR A 112 -20.98 5.21 2.52
C THR A 112 -20.05 5.44 3.70
N LYS A 113 -19.54 6.68 3.89
CA LYS A 113 -18.70 7.02 5.05
C LYS A 113 -19.43 6.79 6.38
N LYS A 114 -20.73 7.10 6.44
CA LYS A 114 -21.56 6.84 7.62
C LYS A 114 -21.69 5.34 7.93
N LEU A 115 -21.87 4.51 6.90
CA LEU A 115 -22.01 3.05 7.05
C LEU A 115 -20.71 2.36 7.46
N LEU A 116 -19.58 2.78 6.89
CA LEU A 116 -18.26 2.25 7.25
C LEU A 116 -17.85 2.64 8.68
N GLY A 117 -18.39 3.75 9.20
CA GLY A 117 -18.08 4.26 10.52
C GLY A 117 -16.64 4.82 10.60
N ARG A 118 -16.02 4.72 11.78
CA ARG A 118 -14.70 5.34 12.06
C ARG A 118 -13.63 4.34 12.52
N LYS A 119 -13.89 3.04 12.41
CA LYS A 119 -12.95 1.99 12.87
C LYS A 119 -11.71 1.89 11.99
N VAL A 120 -11.89 2.05 10.67
CA VAL A 120 -10.81 2.08 9.69
C VAL A 120 -10.77 3.48 9.10
N ALA A 121 -9.57 4.04 8.93
CA ALA A 121 -9.42 5.34 8.29
C ALA A 121 -9.99 5.31 6.86
N ILE A 122 -10.60 6.41 6.43
CA ILE A 122 -11.14 6.56 5.08
C ILE A 122 -10.34 7.66 4.39
N GLU A 123 -9.85 7.38 3.18
CA GLU A 123 -9.20 8.36 2.32
C GLU A 123 -10.14 9.55 2.12
N LEU A 124 -9.55 10.75 2.19
CA LEU A 124 -10.30 11.97 1.99
C LEU A 124 -10.93 11.94 0.60
N LYS A 125 -10.13 11.59 -0.42
CA LYS A 125 -10.58 11.53 -1.80
C LYS A 125 -11.47 10.31 -2.09
N SER A 126 -12.50 10.51 -2.90
CA SER A 126 -13.33 9.45 -3.49
C SER A 126 -13.18 9.45 -5.01
N ILE A 127 -13.20 8.28 -5.64
CA ILE A 127 -13.02 8.13 -7.09
C ILE A 127 -14.36 7.85 -7.77
N PHE A 128 -14.63 8.56 -8.86
CA PHE A 128 -15.77 8.33 -9.75
C PHE A 128 -15.26 7.95 -11.14
N LEU A 129 -15.58 6.74 -11.59
CA LEU A 129 -15.08 6.15 -12.82
C LEU A 129 -16.04 6.37 -13.98
N PHE A 130 -15.55 6.96 -15.07
CA PHE A 130 -16.31 7.20 -16.28
C PHE A 130 -15.67 6.46 -17.45
N LYS A 131 -16.46 6.19 -18.49
CA LYS A 131 -15.92 5.68 -19.75
C LYS A 131 -14.99 6.72 -20.39
N GLU A 132 -13.96 6.24 -21.10
CA GLU A 132 -12.86 7.05 -21.62
C GLU A 132 -13.33 8.33 -22.33
N LYS A 133 -14.30 8.21 -23.24
CA LYS A 133 -14.82 9.34 -24.03
C LYS A 133 -15.46 10.47 -23.21
N LEU A 134 -15.87 10.19 -21.96
CA LEU A 134 -16.50 11.17 -21.07
C LEU A 134 -15.63 11.61 -19.90
N ALA A 135 -14.51 10.93 -19.62
CA ALA A 135 -13.70 11.20 -18.45
C ALA A 135 -13.21 12.66 -18.37
N SER A 136 -12.78 13.24 -19.49
CA SER A 136 -12.37 14.65 -19.55
C SER A 136 -13.53 15.61 -19.22
N GLN A 137 -14.73 15.34 -19.75
CA GLN A 137 -15.91 16.17 -19.46
C GLN A 137 -16.35 16.03 -18.00
N ALA A 138 -16.31 14.81 -17.46
CA ALA A 138 -16.59 14.54 -16.06
C ALA A 138 -15.63 15.30 -15.15
N LYS A 139 -14.32 15.25 -15.40
CA LYS A 139 -13.32 16.04 -14.67
C LYS A 139 -13.62 17.52 -14.67
N SER A 140 -13.91 18.10 -15.83
CA SER A 140 -14.30 19.51 -15.91
C SER A 140 -15.56 19.81 -15.10
N TRP A 141 -16.54 18.89 -15.08
CA TRP A 141 -17.73 19.02 -14.26
C TRP A 141 -17.39 18.97 -12.76
N PHE A 142 -16.66 17.96 -12.29
CA PHE A 142 -16.25 17.83 -10.89
C PHE A 142 -15.43 19.04 -10.42
N ASN A 143 -14.49 19.53 -11.23
CA ASN A 143 -13.68 20.71 -10.93
C ASN A 143 -14.49 22.02 -10.85
N ARG A 144 -15.59 22.14 -11.61
CA ARG A 144 -16.50 23.28 -11.48
C ARG A 144 -17.32 23.16 -10.21
N GLN A 145 -17.84 21.98 -9.92
CA GLN A 145 -18.69 21.77 -8.75
C GLN A 145 -17.90 21.85 -7.43
N SER A 146 -16.63 21.42 -7.40
CA SER A 146 -15.79 21.52 -6.21
C SER A 146 -15.59 22.95 -5.71
N ARG A 147 -15.59 23.94 -6.61
CA ARG A 147 -15.51 25.38 -6.28
C ARG A 147 -16.72 25.89 -5.50
N THR A 148 -17.83 25.16 -5.55
CA THR A 148 -19.05 25.49 -4.79
C THR A 148 -19.06 24.90 -3.37
N GLY A 149 -17.95 24.29 -2.95
CA GLY A 149 -17.82 23.62 -1.64
C GLY A 149 -18.56 22.28 -1.56
N GLY A 150 -18.54 21.65 -0.39
CA GLY A 150 -19.17 20.35 -0.13
C GLY A 150 -18.24 19.15 -0.37
N GLU A 151 -18.82 17.95 -0.29
CA GLU A 151 -18.08 16.68 -0.38
C GLU A 151 -17.48 16.46 -1.78
N LEU A 152 -18.03 17.08 -2.82
CA LEU A 152 -17.45 17.03 -4.17
C LEU A 152 -16.04 17.62 -4.26
N ASN A 153 -15.62 18.50 -3.34
CA ASN A 153 -14.23 18.97 -3.28
C ASN A 153 -13.23 17.82 -3.04
N ASN A 154 -13.73 16.73 -2.45
CA ASN A 154 -12.96 15.53 -2.21
C ASN A 154 -13.22 14.44 -3.26
N CYS A 155 -13.95 14.72 -4.34
CA CYS A 155 -14.21 13.73 -5.36
C CYS A 155 -13.33 13.94 -6.60
N ARG A 156 -12.82 12.85 -7.17
CA ARG A 156 -12.02 12.85 -8.40
C ARG A 156 -12.71 11.99 -9.45
N ALA A 157 -13.00 12.59 -10.60
CA ALA A 157 -13.38 11.83 -11.78
C ALA A 157 -12.14 11.34 -12.53
N CYS A 158 -12.13 10.08 -12.96
CA CYS A 158 -11.13 9.56 -13.89
C CYS A 158 -11.72 8.47 -14.78
N SER A 159 -10.96 8.07 -15.79
CA SER A 159 -11.29 6.89 -16.57
C SER A 159 -10.76 5.60 -15.91
N VAL A 160 -11.12 4.45 -16.48
CA VAL A 160 -10.62 3.14 -16.04
C VAL A 160 -9.12 3.02 -16.26
N SER A 161 -8.60 3.47 -17.42
CA SER A 161 -7.16 3.47 -17.67
C SER A 161 -6.39 4.37 -16.69
N GLU A 162 -6.96 5.53 -16.34
CA GLU A 162 -6.39 6.42 -15.34
C GLU A 162 -6.45 5.83 -13.93
N PHE A 163 -7.50 5.10 -13.60
CA PHE A 163 -7.61 4.41 -12.32
C PHE A 163 -6.45 3.42 -12.13
N HIS A 164 -6.09 2.64 -13.15
CA HIS A 164 -4.92 1.76 -13.10
C HIS A 164 -3.58 2.50 -12.98
N ASN A 165 -3.56 3.78 -13.33
CA ASN A 165 -2.40 4.64 -13.11
C ASN A 165 -2.37 5.27 -11.73
N ILE A 166 -3.54 5.48 -11.10
CA ILE A 166 -3.66 6.04 -9.75
C ILE A 166 -3.44 4.95 -8.69
N ILE A 167 -4.04 3.77 -8.89
CA ILE A 167 -3.97 2.65 -7.97
C ILE A 167 -3.07 1.57 -8.58
N LYS A 168 -1.86 1.49 -8.05
CA LYS A 168 -0.82 0.55 -8.49
C LYS A 168 -0.91 -0.76 -7.70
N SER A 169 -0.24 -1.79 -8.20
CA SER A 169 -0.02 -3.01 -7.42
C SER A 169 1.19 -2.86 -6.52
N PRO A 170 1.18 -3.49 -5.33
CA PRO A 170 2.41 -3.68 -4.55
C PRO A 170 3.55 -4.30 -5.39
N SER A 171 3.24 -5.18 -6.36
CA SER A 171 4.26 -5.80 -7.22
C SER A 171 4.87 -4.83 -8.22
N ASP A 172 4.23 -3.69 -8.50
CA ASP A 172 4.78 -2.66 -9.39
C ASP A 172 5.96 -1.93 -8.73
N PHE A 173 6.19 -2.14 -7.42
CA PHE A 173 7.27 -1.55 -6.64
C PHE A 173 8.15 -2.62 -5.98
N PRO A 174 9.02 -3.28 -6.75
CA PRO A 174 9.98 -4.22 -6.17
C PRO A 174 10.88 -3.50 -5.17
N TYR A 175 11.20 -4.21 -4.08
CA TYR A 175 12.12 -3.72 -3.07
C TYR A 175 13.47 -3.37 -3.69
N THR A 176 13.96 -2.16 -3.40
CA THR A 176 15.27 -1.68 -3.84
C THR A 176 16.09 -1.25 -2.63
N PRO A 177 17.16 -1.96 -2.23
CA PRO A 177 17.90 -1.65 -1.01
C PRO A 177 18.34 -0.19 -0.90
N ILE A 178 18.14 0.41 0.27
CA ILE A 178 18.75 1.72 0.60
C ILE A 178 20.26 1.52 0.78
N HIS A 179 20.65 0.45 1.48
CA HIS A 179 22.05 0.04 1.63
C HIS A 179 22.30 -1.21 0.79
N SER A 180 23.08 -1.09 -0.28
CA SER A 180 23.37 -2.22 -1.16
C SER A 180 24.23 -3.27 -0.46
N GLU A 181 23.97 -4.55 -0.77
CA GLU A 181 24.80 -5.66 -0.29
C GLU A 181 26.28 -5.49 -0.66
N GLU A 182 26.57 -4.99 -1.86
CA GLU A 182 27.95 -4.73 -2.31
C GLU A 182 28.68 -3.73 -1.42
N ASN A 183 28.03 -2.64 -1.00
CA ASN A 183 28.63 -1.64 -0.13
C ASN A 183 28.92 -2.24 1.25
N ILE A 184 27.93 -2.93 1.84
CA ILE A 184 28.07 -3.58 3.15
C ILE A 184 29.24 -4.60 3.11
N ARG A 185 29.29 -5.42 2.05
CA ARG A 185 30.35 -6.40 1.85
C ARG A 185 31.71 -5.76 1.68
N THR A 186 31.82 -4.69 0.89
CA THR A 186 33.09 -4.00 0.66
C THR A 186 33.63 -3.41 1.96
N ASP A 187 32.76 -2.82 2.78
CA ASP A 187 33.13 -2.25 4.07
C ASP A 187 33.64 -3.29 5.07
N LEU A 188 33.10 -4.50 5.04
CA LEU A 188 33.53 -5.59 5.91
C LEU A 188 34.78 -6.30 5.37
N LYS A 189 34.81 -6.63 4.07
CA LYS A 189 35.91 -7.38 3.44
C LYS A 189 37.24 -6.62 3.47
N LYS A 190 37.24 -5.28 3.44
CA LYS A 190 38.49 -4.50 3.52
C LYS A 190 39.27 -4.78 4.79
N HIS A 191 38.59 -4.98 5.92
CA HIS A 191 39.20 -5.27 7.22
C HIS A 191 39.50 -6.76 7.40
N GLU A 192 38.64 -7.63 6.86
CA GLU A 192 38.90 -9.07 6.81
C GLU A 192 40.20 -9.39 6.03
N ASN A 193 40.40 -8.74 4.88
CA ASN A 193 41.58 -8.95 4.03
C ASN A 193 42.90 -8.51 4.69
N THR A 194 42.84 -7.52 5.60
CA THR A 194 44.00 -7.05 6.36
C THR A 194 44.13 -7.74 7.72
N ALA A 195 43.25 -8.70 8.03
CA ALA A 195 43.15 -9.35 9.34
C ALA A 195 43.03 -8.35 10.51
N ASP A 196 42.36 -7.21 10.29
CA ASP A 196 42.09 -6.24 11.35
C ASP A 196 40.75 -6.56 12.01
N TRP A 197 40.78 -7.49 12.96
CA TRP A 197 39.58 -8.06 13.58
C TRP A 197 38.81 -7.04 14.42
N LYS A 198 39.51 -6.12 15.08
CA LYS A 198 38.89 -5.04 15.84
C LYS A 198 38.05 -4.13 14.94
N LEU A 199 38.59 -3.73 13.77
CA LEU A 199 37.82 -2.92 12.82
C LEU A 199 36.73 -3.73 12.13
N PHE A 200 36.96 -5.01 11.83
CA PHE A 200 35.95 -5.90 11.26
C PHE A 200 34.72 -6.02 12.19
N LEU A 201 34.92 -6.36 13.46
CA LEU A 201 33.85 -6.47 14.46
C LEU A 201 33.18 -5.11 14.71
N GLY A 202 33.96 -4.02 14.70
CA GLY A 202 33.44 -2.65 14.74
C GLY A 202 32.47 -2.36 13.59
N GLN A 203 32.78 -2.80 12.37
CA GLN A 203 31.89 -2.63 11.22
C GLN A 203 30.65 -3.53 11.27
N ILE A 204 30.78 -4.76 11.78
CA ILE A 204 29.62 -5.64 12.02
C ILE A 204 28.64 -4.96 12.98
N LYS A 205 29.14 -4.43 14.10
CA LYS A 205 28.34 -3.68 15.06
C LYS A 205 27.68 -2.45 14.43
N TYR A 206 28.43 -1.68 13.64
CA TYR A 206 27.90 -0.52 12.93
C TYR A 206 26.70 -0.92 12.05
N TRP A 207 26.86 -1.94 11.19
CA TRP A 207 25.80 -2.36 10.28
C TRP A 207 24.58 -2.94 11.02
N ARG A 208 24.79 -3.64 12.15
CA ARG A 208 23.68 -4.04 13.03
C ARG A 208 22.91 -2.82 13.55
N GLU A 209 23.62 -1.81 14.06
CA GLU A 209 22.98 -0.58 14.55
C GLU A 209 22.24 0.18 13.42
N ILE A 210 22.75 0.12 12.18
CA ILE A 210 22.02 0.63 11.01
C ILE A 210 20.75 -0.18 10.76
N ALA A 211 20.82 -1.52 10.79
CA ALA A 211 19.64 -2.37 10.62
C ALA A 211 18.57 -2.03 11.66
N GLU A 212 18.95 -1.94 12.94
CA GLU A 212 18.02 -1.64 14.05
C GLU A 212 17.22 -0.35 13.86
N LYS A 213 17.81 0.69 13.26
CA LYS A 213 17.10 1.95 12.94
C LYS A 213 15.90 1.71 12.01
N TYR A 214 15.93 0.65 11.22
CA TYR A 214 14.87 0.27 10.29
C TYR A 214 13.87 -0.73 10.85
N ARG A 215 14.13 -1.40 11.99
CA ARG A 215 13.31 -2.52 12.53
C ARG A 215 11.81 -2.26 12.49
N TYR A 216 11.37 -1.07 12.89
CA TYR A 216 9.95 -0.69 12.92
C TYR A 216 9.54 0.31 11.82
N SER A 217 10.51 0.95 11.17
CA SER A 217 10.23 2.03 10.20
C SER A 217 10.31 1.56 8.74
N ASN A 218 11.08 0.51 8.46
CA ASN A 218 11.24 -0.10 7.14
C ASN A 218 11.63 -1.57 7.29
N LYS A 219 10.63 -2.42 7.50
CA LYS A 219 10.85 -3.85 7.75
C LYS A 219 11.66 -4.53 6.63
N SER A 220 11.40 -4.18 5.36
CA SER A 220 12.14 -4.75 4.22
C SER A 220 13.64 -4.40 4.26
N GLU A 221 13.97 -3.15 4.63
CA GLU A 221 15.38 -2.73 4.77
C GLU A 221 16.06 -3.40 5.96
N PHE A 222 15.35 -3.50 7.09
CA PHE A 222 15.84 -4.23 8.26
C PHE A 222 16.16 -5.69 7.93
N GLU A 223 15.24 -6.39 7.26
CA GLU A 223 15.42 -7.79 6.85
C GLU A 223 16.56 -7.93 5.85
N HIS A 224 16.69 -7.02 4.89
CA HIS A 224 17.78 -7.04 3.93
C HIS A 224 19.15 -6.93 4.59
N ILE A 225 19.38 -5.87 5.38
CA ILE A 225 20.68 -5.66 6.04
C ILE A 225 20.98 -6.82 6.98
N SER A 226 19.99 -7.27 7.75
CA SER A 226 20.14 -8.40 8.69
C SER A 226 20.57 -9.68 7.96
N ASN A 227 19.94 -9.99 6.82
CA ASN A 227 20.29 -11.16 6.02
C ASN A 227 21.69 -11.05 5.42
N VAL A 228 22.10 -9.86 4.94
CA VAL A 228 23.45 -9.64 4.43
C VAL A 228 24.49 -9.85 5.54
N ILE A 229 24.29 -9.26 6.72
CA ILE A 229 25.18 -9.41 7.88
C ILE A 229 25.30 -10.90 8.27
N LYS A 230 24.17 -11.60 8.43
CA LYS A 230 24.15 -13.03 8.77
C LYS A 230 24.91 -13.86 7.74
N THR A 231 24.73 -13.57 6.46
CA THR A 231 25.42 -14.28 5.38
C THR A 231 26.93 -14.05 5.44
N ILE A 232 27.38 -12.81 5.59
CA ILE A 232 28.80 -12.48 5.73
C ILE A 232 29.40 -13.15 6.98
N TRP A 233 28.66 -13.17 8.10
CA TRP A 233 29.10 -13.80 9.34
C TRP A 233 29.31 -15.31 9.17
N GLU A 234 28.37 -15.99 8.52
CA GLU A 234 28.51 -17.43 8.20
C GLU A 234 29.67 -17.71 7.24
N GLU A 235 29.92 -16.84 6.26
CA GLU A 235 31.09 -16.93 5.38
C GLU A 235 32.40 -16.75 6.15
N PHE A 236 32.47 -15.76 7.05
CA PHE A 236 33.62 -15.48 7.90
C PHE A 236 33.97 -16.67 8.81
N LYS A 237 32.97 -17.25 9.48
CA LYS A 237 33.17 -18.43 10.36
C LYS A 237 33.75 -19.64 9.61
N LYS A 238 33.38 -19.84 8.35
CA LYS A 238 33.86 -20.98 7.54
C LYS A 238 35.33 -20.89 7.16
N LYS A 239 35.95 -19.71 7.24
CA LYS A 239 37.34 -19.50 6.83
C LYS A 239 38.37 -19.92 7.88
N ASN A 240 37.94 -20.31 9.09
CA ASN A 240 38.80 -20.87 10.15
C ASN A 240 40.06 -20.01 10.44
N TYR A 241 39.88 -18.70 10.58
CA TYR A 241 40.95 -17.80 10.99
C TYR A 241 41.47 -18.13 12.40
N SER A 242 42.73 -17.79 12.68
CA SER A 242 43.31 -17.92 14.01
C SER A 242 43.07 -16.64 14.80
N PHE A 243 42.57 -16.78 16.02
CA PHE A 243 42.25 -15.67 16.93
C PHE A 243 42.92 -15.87 18.28
N SER A 244 43.19 -14.77 18.97
CA SER A 244 43.52 -14.76 20.40
C SER A 244 42.27 -15.02 21.26
N ASP A 245 42.47 -15.35 22.53
CA ASP A 245 41.36 -15.63 23.47
C ASP A 245 40.43 -14.42 23.63
N ASP A 246 40.97 -13.20 23.67
CA ASP A 246 40.18 -11.97 23.76
C ASP A 246 39.32 -11.75 22.50
N GLU A 247 39.88 -12.02 21.31
CA GLU A 247 39.16 -11.92 20.04
C GLU A 247 38.05 -12.98 19.92
N LEU A 248 38.29 -14.20 20.41
CA LEU A 248 37.27 -15.25 20.46
C LEU A 248 36.08 -14.83 21.34
N LEU A 249 36.33 -14.21 22.48
CA LEU A 249 35.29 -13.71 23.37
C LEU A 249 34.43 -12.63 22.69
N GLU A 250 35.06 -11.68 21.99
CA GLU A 250 34.35 -10.64 21.23
C GLU A 250 33.52 -11.23 20.09
N ILE A 251 34.07 -12.21 19.36
CA ILE A 251 33.37 -12.92 18.28
C ILE A 251 32.11 -13.61 18.83
N TRP A 252 32.20 -14.33 19.95
CA TRP A 252 31.03 -14.97 20.57
C TRP A 252 29.97 -13.97 20.99
N CYS A 253 30.38 -12.85 21.60
CA CYS A 253 29.44 -11.81 22.01
C CYS A 253 28.72 -11.16 20.82
N GLU A 254 29.41 -10.96 19.69
CA GLU A 254 28.77 -10.42 18.49
C GLU A 254 27.89 -11.46 17.78
N GLU A 255 28.26 -12.75 17.79
CA GLU A 255 27.44 -13.83 17.25
C GLU A 255 26.06 -13.90 17.93
N GLU A 256 26.00 -13.86 19.26
CA GLU A 256 24.72 -13.84 19.98
C GLU A 256 23.83 -12.69 19.53
N LYS A 257 24.41 -11.51 19.33
CA LYS A 257 23.66 -10.33 18.89
C LYS A 257 23.22 -10.41 17.44
N ILE A 258 24.01 -11.03 16.55
CA ILE A 258 23.62 -11.29 15.15
C ILE A 258 22.45 -12.28 15.10
N ASN A 259 22.42 -13.27 16.00
CA ASN A 259 21.31 -14.21 16.10
C ASN A 259 19.99 -13.56 16.56
N LEU A 260 20.06 -12.37 17.18
CA LEU A 260 18.90 -11.57 17.62
C LEU A 260 18.37 -10.57 16.58
N LEU A 261 19.05 -10.43 15.43
CA LEU A 261 18.52 -9.71 14.27
C LEU A 261 17.33 -10.46 13.68
#